data_AF-A0A3E0PSQ2-F1
#
_entry.id   AF-A0A3E0PSQ2-F1
#
_cell.length_a   1.000
_cell.length_b   1.000
_cell.length_c   1.000
_cell.angle_alpha   90.00
_cell.angle_beta   90.00
_cell.angle_gamma   90.00
#
_symmetry.space_group_name_H-M   'P 1'
#
loop_
_entity.id
_entity.type
_entity.pdbx_description
1 polymer ?
#
loop_
_entity_poly.entity_id
_entity_poly.type
_entity_poly.pdbx_seq_one_letter_code
_entity_poly.pdbx_strand_id
1 'polypeptide(L)'
;MARTTYLAVCLLFLVLTVRVAGFADDSRWGDLHGRFVYDGDPPDGEAIAIARDTDVLGESVPDESLVVNACDRGLANVLVYLLPEDGEELRIHPSYAESANDKLELTMHEGRFEPHVLLMRTTQTMVQVNRDAINHHARIAWFRNDPI
;
A
#
# COMPACT_ATOMS: atom_id res chain seq x y z
N MET A 1 -25.26 -59.05 -54.83
CA MET A 1 -24.07 -58.17 -54.94
C MET A 1 -24.53 -56.72 -54.83
N ALA A 2 -24.04 -56.04 -53.79
CA ALA A 2 -23.94 -54.59 -53.55
C ALA A 2 -25.00 -53.63 -54.13
N ARG A 3 -25.68 -52.88 -53.24
CA ARG A 3 -25.46 -51.43 -53.07
C ARG A 3 -26.34 -50.86 -51.95
N THR A 4 -25.73 -50.79 -50.78
CA THR A 4 -26.11 -49.94 -49.63
C THR A 4 -25.54 -48.55 -49.86
N THR A 5 -26.26 -47.51 -49.41
CA THR A 5 -25.81 -46.19 -48.88
C THR A 5 -26.63 -45.00 -49.43
N TYR A 6 -26.76 -43.96 -48.60
CA TYR A 6 -27.55 -42.73 -48.77
C TYR A 6 -29.01 -42.78 -48.27
N LEU A 7 -29.22 -43.20 -47.02
CA LEU A 7 -30.27 -42.58 -46.21
C LEU A 7 -29.60 -41.69 -45.16
N ALA A 8 -29.58 -40.40 -45.50
CA ALA A 8 -29.74 -39.28 -44.60
C ALA A 8 -29.06 -39.41 -43.22
N VAL A 9 -27.76 -39.17 -43.20
CA VAL A 9 -27.06 -38.59 -42.04
C VAL A 9 -27.61 -37.16 -41.85
N CYS A 10 -28.82 -37.04 -41.29
CA CYS A 10 -29.45 -35.77 -40.92
C CYS A 10 -29.86 -35.73 -39.44
N LEU A 11 -29.31 -36.65 -38.64
CA LEU A 11 -29.75 -36.89 -37.27
C LEU A 11 -28.56 -36.94 -36.30
N LEU A 12 -27.66 -35.97 -36.39
CA LEU A 12 -26.72 -35.58 -35.34
C LEU A 12 -26.02 -34.29 -35.80
N PHE A 13 -25.66 -33.40 -34.88
CA PHE A 13 -25.14 -32.03 -35.11
C PHE A 13 -26.20 -30.92 -35.17
N LEU A 14 -27.15 -30.94 -34.24
CA LEU A 14 -27.54 -29.68 -33.60
C LEU A 14 -26.48 -29.43 -32.50
N VAL A 15 -25.34 -28.86 -32.88
CA VAL A 15 -24.37 -28.34 -31.91
C VAL A 15 -25.02 -27.13 -31.26
N LEU A 16 -25.61 -27.36 -30.09
CA LEU A 16 -26.03 -26.29 -29.20
C LEU A 16 -24.75 -25.57 -28.76
N THR A 17 -24.36 -24.51 -29.49
CA THR A 17 -23.33 -23.58 -29.03
C THR A 17 -23.89 -22.83 -27.83
N VAL A 18 -23.80 -23.45 -26.65
CA VAL A 18 -23.91 -22.74 -25.39
C VAL A 18 -22.79 -21.72 -25.40
N ARG A 19 -23.15 -20.46 -25.72
CA ARG A 19 -22.32 -19.31 -25.42
C ARG A 19 -22.15 -19.36 -23.91
N VAL A 20 -20.98 -19.81 -23.44
CA VAL A 20 -20.51 -19.42 -22.12
C VAL A 20 -20.39 -17.91 -22.22
N ALA A 21 -21.44 -17.21 -21.75
CA ALA A 21 -21.30 -15.82 -21.40
C ALA A 21 -20.22 -15.84 -20.32
N GLY A 22 -18.99 -15.45 -20.68
CA GLY A 22 -17.97 -15.17 -19.69
C GLY A 22 -18.60 -14.24 -18.69
N PHE A 23 -18.51 -14.59 -17.40
CA PHE A 23 -18.88 -13.67 -16.33
C PHE A 23 -18.14 -12.37 -16.62
N ALA A 24 -18.87 -11.35 -17.05
CA ALA A 24 -18.36 -9.99 -17.05
C ALA A 24 -18.23 -9.64 -15.57
N ASP A 25 -17.00 -9.65 -15.08
CA ASP A 25 -16.68 -9.05 -13.80
C ASP A 25 -16.95 -7.55 -13.95
N ASP A 26 -18.06 -7.08 -13.37
CA ASP A 26 -18.56 -5.69 -13.49
C ASP A 26 -17.78 -4.72 -12.57
N SER A 27 -16.50 -5.04 -12.35
CA SER A 27 -15.51 -4.21 -11.68
C SER A 27 -14.36 -3.99 -12.65
N ARG A 28 -14.40 -2.91 -13.44
CA ARG A 28 -13.21 -2.47 -14.17
C ARG A 28 -12.27 -1.79 -13.17
N TRP A 29 -11.52 -2.60 -12.43
CA TRP A 29 -10.38 -2.14 -11.63
C TRP A 29 -9.24 -1.73 -12.57
N GLY A 30 -8.36 -0.85 -12.09
CA GLY A 30 -7.19 -0.40 -12.83
C GLY A 30 -6.12 0.14 -11.90
N ASP A 31 -4.88 0.15 -12.37
CA ASP A 31 -3.73 0.59 -11.60
C ASP A 31 -3.39 2.06 -11.90
N LEU A 32 -3.00 2.80 -10.86
CA LEU A 32 -2.44 4.14 -10.98
C LEU A 32 -0.92 4.06 -10.80
N HIS A 33 -0.17 4.44 -11.83
CA HIS A 33 1.28 4.55 -11.77
C HIS A 33 1.72 6.00 -11.86
N GLY A 34 2.63 6.39 -10.99
CA GLY A 34 3.20 7.72 -10.96
C GLY A 34 4.50 7.72 -10.18
N ARG A 35 5.30 8.76 -10.39
CA ARG A 35 6.56 8.98 -9.69
C ARG A 35 6.67 10.46 -9.35
N PHE A 36 6.90 10.74 -8.07
CA PHE A 36 7.15 12.09 -7.59
C PHE A 36 8.65 12.33 -7.58
N VAL A 37 9.07 13.39 -8.25
CA VAL A 37 10.48 13.75 -8.43
C VAL A 37 10.67 15.15 -7.87
N TYR A 38 11.70 15.32 -7.03
CA TYR A 38 12.10 16.62 -6.54
C TYR A 38 12.62 17.49 -7.69
N ASP A 39 12.12 18.72 -7.79
CA ASP A 39 12.55 19.65 -8.81
C ASP A 39 13.80 20.42 -8.36
N GLY A 40 14.77 20.57 -9.27
CA GLY A 40 16.09 21.15 -8.96
C GLY A 40 17.04 20.21 -8.23
N ASP A 41 17.94 20.82 -7.45
CA ASP A 41 18.94 20.16 -6.61
C ASP A 41 18.36 19.97 -5.20
N PRO A 42 18.28 18.72 -4.70
CA PRO A 42 17.78 18.47 -3.35
C PRO A 42 18.65 19.16 -2.30
N PRO A 43 18.07 19.69 -1.21
CA PRO A 43 18.85 20.15 -0.08
C PRO A 43 19.63 18.98 0.54
N ASP A 44 20.73 19.30 1.21
CA ASP A 44 21.41 18.32 2.04
C ASP A 44 20.46 17.87 3.17
N GLY A 45 20.49 16.58 3.49
CA GLY A 45 19.69 16.04 4.58
C GLY A 45 20.09 16.67 5.91
N GLU A 46 19.10 17.05 6.70
CA GLU A 46 19.31 17.60 8.04
C GLU A 46 19.41 16.49 9.09
N ALA A 47 19.95 16.83 10.26
CA ALA A 47 20.04 15.93 11.40
C ALA A 47 19.30 16.55 12.59
N ILE A 48 18.51 15.72 13.28
CA ILE A 48 17.81 16.08 14.49
C ILE A 48 18.68 15.68 15.68
N ALA A 49 19.06 16.66 16.50
CA ALA A 49 19.85 16.40 17.69
C ALA A 49 19.04 15.61 18.72
N ILE A 50 19.64 14.54 19.26
CA ILE A 50 19.07 13.75 20.34
C ILE A 50 19.32 14.50 21.66
N ALA A 51 18.24 14.80 22.40
CA ALA A 51 18.34 15.56 23.65
C ALA A 51 18.62 14.72 24.90
N ARG A 52 18.37 13.42 24.86
CA ARG A 52 18.49 12.50 26.01
C ARG A 52 18.99 11.14 25.56
N ASP A 53 19.65 10.43 26.47
CA ASP A 53 20.14 9.06 26.26
C ASP A 53 21.14 8.95 25.08
N THR A 54 21.90 10.03 24.85
CA THR A 54 22.89 10.15 23.76
C THR A 54 24.03 9.14 23.90
N ASP A 55 24.28 8.64 25.11
CA ASP A 55 25.23 7.56 25.39
C ASP A 55 24.80 6.22 24.80
N VAL A 56 23.50 6.03 24.54
CA VAL A 56 22.94 4.82 23.93
C VAL A 56 22.57 5.04 22.46
N LEU A 57 21.90 6.17 22.15
CA LEU A 57 21.34 6.44 20.82
C LEU A 57 22.28 7.22 19.89
N GLY A 58 23.36 7.80 20.43
CA GLY A 58 24.22 8.74 19.70
C GLY A 58 23.73 10.19 19.78
N GLU A 59 24.36 11.08 19.01
CA GLU A 59 24.13 12.53 19.11
C GLU A 59 22.97 13.03 18.25
N SER A 60 22.62 12.31 17.18
CA SER A 60 21.58 12.75 16.24
C SER A 60 20.98 11.60 15.44
N VAL A 61 19.75 11.81 14.95
CA VAL A 61 19.10 10.98 13.92
C VAL A 61 18.92 11.77 12.64
N PRO A 62 18.79 11.13 11.46
CA PRO A 62 18.44 11.86 10.24
C PRO A 62 17.06 12.51 10.36
N ASP A 63 16.91 13.72 9.82
CA ASP A 63 15.59 14.29 9.57
C ASP A 63 15.00 13.66 8.30
N GLU A 64 13.92 12.90 8.49
CA GLU A 64 13.21 12.24 7.40
C GLU A 64 11.99 13.05 6.90
N SER A 65 11.86 14.32 7.31
CA SER A 65 10.81 15.24 6.85
C SER A 65 10.82 15.43 5.32
N LEU A 66 12.00 15.33 4.70
CA LEU A 66 12.18 15.30 3.25
C LEU A 66 13.29 14.31 2.89
N VAL A 67 12.91 13.17 2.30
CA VAL A 67 13.86 12.17 1.81
C VAL A 67 13.82 12.12 0.29
N VAL A 68 14.93 12.53 -0.33
CA VAL A 68 15.10 12.54 -1.79
C VAL A 68 16.20 11.57 -2.19
N ASN A 69 15.92 10.70 -3.16
CA ASN A 69 16.93 9.80 -3.71
C ASN A 69 17.99 10.59 -4.50
N ALA A 70 19.26 10.47 -4.11
CA ALA A 70 20.34 11.23 -4.75
C ALA A 70 20.60 10.87 -6.22
N CYS A 71 20.27 9.64 -6.65
CA CYS A 71 20.55 9.17 -8.01
C CYS A 71 19.48 9.60 -9.01
N ASP A 72 18.21 9.56 -8.60
CA ASP A 72 17.06 9.71 -9.51
C ASP A 72 16.02 10.74 -9.03
N ARG A 73 16.31 11.43 -7.93
CA ARG A 73 15.49 12.50 -7.32
C ARG A 73 14.08 12.06 -6.91
N GLY A 74 13.83 10.76 -6.79
CA GLY A 74 12.55 10.24 -6.31
C GLY A 74 12.28 10.64 -4.87
N LEU A 75 11.04 11.03 -4.57
CA LEU A 75 10.59 11.31 -3.21
C LEU A 75 10.13 10.02 -2.51
N ALA A 76 10.59 9.81 -1.27
CA ALA A 76 10.02 8.82 -0.38
C ALA A 76 8.79 9.39 0.37
N ASN A 77 8.06 8.53 1.08
CA ASN A 77 7.01 8.91 2.02
C ASN A 77 5.84 9.75 1.43
N VAL A 78 5.58 9.64 0.12
CA VAL A 78 4.46 10.33 -0.54
C VAL A 78 3.16 9.56 -0.33
N LEU A 79 2.16 10.23 0.24
CA LEU A 79 0.81 9.71 0.43
C LEU A 79 -0.14 10.26 -0.64
N VAL A 80 -0.73 9.35 -1.42
CA VAL A 80 -1.79 9.67 -2.39
C VAL A 80 -3.07 9.01 -1.93
N TYR A 81 -4.14 9.79 -1.81
CA TYR A 81 -5.45 9.28 -1.39
C TYR A 81 -6.54 9.81 -2.32
N LEU A 82 -7.55 8.98 -2.53
CA LEU A 82 -8.75 9.34 -3.27
C LEU A 82 -9.79 9.88 -2.27
N LEU A 83 -10.28 11.08 -2.54
CA LEU A 83 -11.40 11.69 -1.80
C LEU A 83 -12.68 11.45 -2.61
N PRO A 84 -13.68 10.73 -2.06
CA PRO A 84 -15.00 10.66 -2.68
C PRO A 84 -15.72 12.01 -2.59
N GLU A 85 -16.74 12.20 -3.42
CA GLU A 85 -17.69 13.29 -3.22
C GLU A 85 -18.49 13.09 -1.92
N ASP A 86 -19.02 14.18 -1.36
CA ASP A 86 -19.78 14.14 -0.11
C ASP A 86 -20.97 13.16 -0.22
N GLY A 87 -20.99 12.16 0.66
CA GLY A 87 -22.05 11.15 0.70
C GLY A 87 -21.85 9.95 -0.23
N GLU A 88 -20.75 9.90 -0.99
CA GLU A 88 -20.39 8.73 -1.78
C GLU A 88 -19.47 7.76 -1.04
N GLU A 89 -19.75 6.46 -1.18
CA GLU A 89 -18.88 5.41 -0.67
C GLU A 89 -17.96 4.89 -1.78
N LEU A 90 -16.65 4.84 -1.49
CA LEU A 90 -15.69 4.24 -2.41
C LEU A 90 -15.83 2.71 -2.41
N ARG A 91 -15.87 2.12 -3.61
CA ARG A 91 -15.78 0.66 -3.78
C ARG A 91 -14.40 0.18 -3.33
N ILE A 92 -14.35 -0.77 -2.39
CA ILE A 92 -13.12 -1.38 -1.91
C ILE A 92 -12.78 -2.62 -2.76
N HIS A 93 -11.55 -2.70 -3.27
CA HIS A 93 -11.10 -3.83 -4.09
C HIS A 93 -11.09 -5.15 -3.26
N PRO A 94 -11.60 -6.29 -3.77
CA PRO A 94 -11.69 -7.54 -3.00
C PRO A 94 -10.35 -8.09 -2.49
N SER A 95 -9.23 -7.82 -3.18
CA SER A 95 -7.89 -8.23 -2.74
C SER A 95 -7.52 -7.71 -1.35
N TYR A 96 -8.15 -6.61 -0.91
CA TYR A 96 -7.93 -6.09 0.43
C TYR A 96 -8.40 -7.02 1.55
N ALA A 97 -9.27 -7.99 1.25
CA ALA A 97 -9.72 -8.99 2.22
C ALA A 97 -8.58 -9.89 2.73
N GLU A 98 -7.55 -10.14 1.90
CA GLU A 98 -6.44 -11.02 2.24
C GLU A 98 -5.61 -10.52 3.42
N SER A 99 -5.48 -9.20 3.54
CA SER A 99 -4.67 -8.51 4.55
C SER A 99 -5.52 -7.77 5.58
N ALA A 100 -6.82 -8.06 5.64
CA ALA A 100 -7.78 -7.31 6.45
C ALA A 100 -7.44 -7.35 7.94
N ASN A 101 -6.89 -8.46 8.44
CA ASN A 101 -6.57 -8.68 9.85
C ASN A 101 -5.06 -8.62 10.16
N ASP A 102 -4.27 -8.07 9.24
CA ASP A 102 -2.82 -8.03 9.43
C ASP A 102 -2.43 -7.19 10.63
N LYS A 103 -1.32 -7.60 11.24
CA LYS A 103 -0.62 -6.83 12.25
C LYS A 103 0.51 -6.07 11.59
N LEU A 104 0.52 -4.76 11.75
CA LEU A 104 1.50 -3.86 11.18
C LEU A 104 2.37 -3.30 12.30
N GLU A 105 3.68 -3.42 12.17
CA GLU A 105 4.61 -2.96 13.22
C GLU A 105 4.98 -1.48 13.00
N LEU A 106 4.86 -0.70 14.08
CA LEU A 106 5.51 0.60 14.23
C LEU A 106 6.64 0.42 15.23
N THR A 107 7.86 0.33 14.72
CA THR A 107 9.03 -0.05 15.50
C THR A 107 9.82 1.18 15.93
N MET A 108 10.13 1.30 17.21
CA MET A 108 11.17 2.21 17.68
C MET A 108 12.51 1.49 17.58
N HIS A 109 13.42 2.03 16.78
CA HIS A 109 14.74 1.48 16.52
C HIS A 109 15.72 2.61 16.22
N GLU A 110 16.86 2.60 16.88
CA GLU A 110 17.88 3.66 16.83
C GLU A 110 17.29 5.06 17.09
N GLY A 111 16.36 5.16 18.04
CA GLY A 111 15.75 6.43 18.42
C GLY A 111 14.78 7.03 17.38
N ARG A 112 14.42 6.27 16.34
CA ARG A 112 13.45 6.67 15.30
C ARG A 112 12.35 5.62 15.12
N PHE A 113 11.23 6.05 14.55
CA PHE A 113 10.15 5.14 14.17
C PHE A 113 10.39 4.57 12.77
N GLU A 114 10.37 3.25 12.66
CA GLU A 114 10.48 2.50 11.43
C GLU A 114 9.18 1.69 11.20
N PRO A 115 8.45 1.93 10.10
CA PRO A 115 8.71 2.94 9.07
C PRO A 115 8.37 4.38 9.52
N HIS A 116 8.96 5.38 8.85
CA HIS A 116 8.63 6.80 9.04
C HIS A 116 7.15 7.09 8.77
N VAL A 117 6.57 6.43 7.75
CA VAL A 117 5.14 6.46 7.43
C VAL A 117 4.58 5.04 7.45
N LEU A 118 3.60 4.80 8.32
CA LEU A 118 2.86 3.53 8.37
C LEU A 118 1.42 3.73 7.86
N LEU A 119 1.11 3.18 6.69
CA LEU A 119 -0.26 3.16 6.16
C LEU A 119 -1.01 1.92 6.68
N MET A 120 -2.18 2.14 7.26
CA MET A 120 -3.04 1.05 7.76
C MET A 120 -4.51 1.30 7.45
N ARG A 121 -5.29 0.21 7.39
CA ARG A 121 -6.75 0.23 7.28
C ARG A 121 -7.38 -0.03 8.65
N THR A 122 -8.63 0.40 8.81
CA THR A 122 -9.38 0.28 10.07
C THR A 122 -9.61 -1.15 10.54
N THR A 123 -9.49 -2.15 9.66
CA THR A 123 -9.61 -3.57 10.00
C THR A 123 -8.30 -4.15 10.56
N GLN A 124 -7.17 -3.50 10.32
CA GLN A 124 -5.84 -3.97 10.71
C GLN A 124 -5.48 -3.52 12.13
N THR A 125 -4.48 -4.19 12.72
CA THR A 125 -3.97 -3.85 14.05
C THR A 125 -2.56 -3.28 13.95
N MET A 126 -2.34 -2.09 14.49
CA MET A 126 -0.98 -1.57 14.68
C MET A 126 -0.37 -2.16 15.96
N VAL A 127 0.84 -2.67 15.87
CA VAL A 127 1.64 -3.19 16.97
C VAL A 127 2.84 -2.26 17.18
N GLN A 128 2.91 -1.63 18.34
CA GLN A 128 4.09 -0.85 18.70
C GLN A 128 5.18 -1.78 19.23
N VAL A 129 6.36 -1.72 18.62
CA VAL A 129 7.53 -2.53 19.00
C VAL A 129 8.66 -1.61 19.44
N ASN A 130 9.40 -1.99 20.47
CA ASN A 130 10.64 -1.31 20.83
C ASN A 130 11.81 -2.26 20.63
N ARG A 131 12.80 -1.85 19.83
CA ARG A 131 14.04 -2.59 19.54
C ARG A 131 15.26 -1.95 20.18
N ASP A 132 15.12 -0.75 20.74
CA ASP A 132 16.22 -0.07 21.43
C ASP A 132 16.48 -0.67 22.82
N ALA A 133 17.71 -0.48 23.29
CA ALA A 133 18.15 -0.93 24.60
C ALA A 133 17.55 -0.11 25.77
N ILE A 134 16.83 0.97 25.45
CA ILE A 134 16.15 1.85 26.41
C ILE A 134 14.65 1.86 26.15
N ASN A 135 13.87 2.25 27.16
CA ASN A 135 12.42 2.24 27.08
C ASN A 135 11.89 3.47 26.33
N HIS A 136 11.16 3.21 25.26
CA HIS A 136 10.39 4.22 24.54
C HIS A 136 8.88 4.03 24.72
N HIS A 137 8.14 5.10 24.53
CA HIS A 137 6.69 5.08 24.35
C HIS A 137 6.32 5.97 23.16
N ALA A 138 5.26 5.61 22.43
CA ALA A 138 4.76 6.47 21.35
C ALA A 138 3.62 7.30 21.92
N ARG A 139 3.72 8.62 21.73
CA ARG A 139 2.56 9.49 21.85
C ARG A 139 1.90 9.57 20.48
N ILE A 140 0.75 8.94 20.32
CA ILE A 140 -0.03 8.99 19.08
C ILE A 140 -1.19 9.94 19.28
N ALA A 141 -1.20 11.03 18.49
CA ALA A 141 -2.25 12.03 18.53
C ALA A 141 -3.30 11.72 17.45
N TRP A 142 -4.44 11.16 17.87
CA TRP A 142 -5.44 10.60 16.95
C TRP A 142 -6.36 11.63 16.28
N PHE A 143 -6.58 12.79 16.91
CA PHE A 143 -7.61 13.75 16.49
C PHE A 143 -7.07 15.12 16.11
N ARG A 144 -5.92 15.52 16.68
CA ARG A 144 -5.22 16.75 16.33
C ARG A 144 -3.73 16.46 16.35
N ASN A 145 -3.08 16.76 15.22
CA ASN A 145 -1.64 16.80 15.15
C ASN A 145 -1.23 18.26 15.34
N ASP A 146 -1.14 18.71 16.59
CA ASP A 146 -0.59 20.03 16.89
C ASP A 146 0.88 20.04 16.42
N PRO A 147 1.36 21.09 15.71
CA PRO A 147 2.77 21.19 15.34
C PRO A 147 3.63 21.08 16.59
N ILE A 148 4.66 20.22 16.53
CA ILE A 148 5.63 20.01 17.61
C ILE A 148 6.66 21.13 17.60
#